data_AF-A0A9D7I4E1-F1
#
_entry.id   AF-A0A9D7I4E1-F1
#
_cell.length_a   1.000
_cell.length_b   1.000
_cell.length_c   1.000
_cell.angle_alpha   90.00
_cell.angle_beta   90.00
_cell.angle_gamma   90.00
#
_symmetry.space_group_name_H-M   'P 1'
#
loop_
_entity.id
_entity.type
_entity.pdbx_description
1 polymer ?
#
loop_
_entity_poly.entity_id
_entity_poly.type
_entity_poly.pdbx_seq_one_letter_code
_entity_poly.pdbx_strand_id
1 'polypeptide(L)'
;MKYLFILITAVISFQCSPKLSPDAGWAHKRWVVTEMKGVPVQQSESRRDAYINFDIADKKFNGNGGCNQINGNYTINNSSINFMK
;
A
#
# COMPACT_ATOMS: atom_id res chain seq x y z
N MET A 1 -23.10 -14.89 -39.88
CA MET A 1 -23.13 -15.87 -38.76
C MET A 1 -21.76 -16.14 -38.12
N LYS A 2 -20.61 -15.96 -38.79
CA LYS A 2 -19.28 -16.21 -38.22
C LYS A 2 -18.76 -15.07 -37.30
N TYR A 3 -19.18 -13.84 -37.56
CA TYR A 3 -18.82 -12.66 -36.75
C TYR A 3 -19.69 -12.47 -35.50
N LEU A 4 -20.81 -13.18 -35.40
CA LEU A 4 -21.72 -13.10 -34.25
C LEU A 4 -21.09 -13.75 -32.99
N PHE A 5 -20.24 -14.76 -33.18
CA PHE A 5 -19.46 -15.37 -32.11
C PHE A 5 -18.23 -14.54 -31.69
N ILE A 6 -17.70 -13.67 -32.57
CA ILE A 6 -16.53 -12.83 -32.30
C ILE A 6 -16.89 -11.64 -31.39
N LEU A 7 -18.14 -11.19 -31.40
CA LEU A 7 -18.61 -10.09 -30.54
C LEU A 7 -18.83 -10.48 -29.07
N ILE A 8 -19.09 -11.77 -28.78
CA ILE A 8 -19.40 -12.23 -27.42
C ILE A 8 -18.14 -12.40 -26.56
N THR A 9 -16.99 -12.71 -27.16
CA THR A 9 -15.73 -12.89 -26.43
C THR A 9 -15.07 -11.58 -26.00
N ALA A 10 -15.45 -10.44 -26.60
CA ALA A 10 -14.90 -9.12 -26.28
C ALA A 10 -15.47 -8.48 -25.00
N VAL A 11 -16.49 -9.09 -24.36
CA VAL A 11 -17.24 -8.48 -23.24
C VAL A 11 -16.72 -8.90 -21.85
N ILE A 12 -15.77 -9.85 -21.76
CA ILE A 12 -15.38 -10.45 -20.46
C ILE A 12 -14.14 -9.78 -19.82
N SER A 13 -13.52 -8.76 -20.42
CA SER A 13 -12.21 -8.25 -19.96
C SER A 13 -12.22 -7.11 -18.92
N PHE A 14 -13.35 -6.75 -18.31
CA PHE A 14 -13.39 -5.73 -17.26
C PHE A 14 -13.83 -6.28 -15.89
N GLN A 15 -13.08 -7.24 -15.35
CA GLN A 15 -13.12 -7.53 -13.91
C GLN A 15 -11.85 -7.02 -13.24
N CYS A 16 -11.76 -5.70 -13.09
CA CYS A 16 -10.77 -5.06 -12.24
C CYS A 16 -11.24 -5.22 -10.78
N SER A 17 -10.70 -6.18 -10.05
CA SER A 17 -10.88 -6.23 -8.59
C SER A 17 -10.10 -5.08 -7.94
N PRO A 18 -10.59 -4.49 -6.84
CA PRO A 18 -9.86 -3.45 -6.13
C PRO A 18 -8.51 -4.00 -5.66
N LYS A 19 -7.42 -3.38 -6.11
CA LYS A 19 -6.07 -3.74 -5.69
C LYS A 19 -5.89 -3.41 -4.21
N LEU A 20 -5.73 -4.44 -3.39
CA LEU A 20 -5.47 -4.26 -1.96
C LEU A 20 -4.03 -3.76 -1.76
N SER A 21 -3.85 -2.78 -0.88
CA SER A 21 -2.53 -2.31 -0.45
C SER A 21 -2.36 -2.57 1.06
N PRO A 22 -1.14 -2.86 1.54
CA PRO A 22 0.13 -2.92 0.81
C PRO A 22 0.28 -4.21 -0.03
N ASP A 23 0.80 -4.07 -1.25
CA ASP A 23 1.08 -5.18 -2.19
C ASP A 23 2.54 -5.22 -2.63
N ALA A 24 2.89 -6.15 -3.53
CA ALA A 24 4.26 -6.31 -4.03
C ALA A 24 4.87 -5.01 -4.61
N GLY A 25 4.06 -4.10 -5.15
CA GLY A 25 4.52 -2.80 -5.64
C GLY A 25 4.89 -1.79 -4.53
N TRP A 26 4.57 -2.11 -3.28
CA TRP A 26 4.98 -1.35 -2.09
C TRP A 26 6.25 -1.92 -1.45
N ALA A 27 6.63 -3.16 -1.81
CA ALA A 27 7.88 -3.76 -1.35
C ALA A 27 9.08 -2.90 -1.77
N HIS A 28 10.11 -2.88 -0.92
CA HIS A 28 11.34 -2.12 -1.14
C HIS A 28 11.16 -0.60 -1.29
N LYS A 29 9.96 -0.06 -1.02
CA LYS A 29 9.70 1.38 -0.96
C LYS A 29 9.66 1.85 0.49
N ARG A 30 10.12 3.08 0.68
CA ARG A 30 9.95 3.84 1.91
C ARG A 30 8.84 4.86 1.71
N TRP A 31 7.77 4.74 2.48
CA TRP A 31 6.65 5.67 2.47
C TRP A 31 6.89 6.71 3.57
N VAL A 32 7.16 7.95 3.16
CA VAL A 32 7.45 9.07 4.08
C VAL A 32 6.19 9.91 4.26
N VAL A 33 5.90 10.34 5.49
CA VAL A 33 4.75 11.20 5.78
C VAL A 33 5.02 12.60 5.23
N THR A 34 4.11 13.09 4.39
CA THR A 34 4.16 14.45 3.81
C THR A 34 3.15 15.39 4.46
N GLU A 35 2.04 14.86 4.97
CA GLU A 35 0.94 15.63 5.56
C GLU A 35 0.23 14.78 6.63
N MET A 36 -0.23 15.42 7.70
CA MET A 36 -1.02 14.79 8.74
C MET A 36 -2.21 15.66 9.12
N LYS A 37 -3.43 15.12 8.96
CA LYS A 37 -4.69 15.82 9.27
C LYS A 37 -4.80 17.22 8.62
N GLY A 38 -4.37 17.36 7.36
CA GLY A 38 -4.41 18.64 6.65
C GLY A 38 -3.22 19.57 6.93
N VAL A 39 -2.28 19.18 7.79
CA VAL A 39 -1.10 19.98 8.13
C VAL A 39 0.14 19.36 7.47
N PRO A 40 0.86 20.09 6.60
CA PRO A 40 2.11 19.62 6.01
C PRO A 40 3.13 19.27 7.10
N VAL A 41 3.78 18.12 6.93
CA VAL A 41 4.89 17.71 7.79
C VAL A 41 6.18 18.23 7.17
N GLN A 42 6.99 18.93 7.96
CA GLN A 42 8.30 19.38 7.51
C GLN A 42 9.19 18.16 7.25
N GLN A 43 9.60 17.99 6.00
CA GLN A 43 10.53 16.94 5.59
C GLN A 43 11.95 17.50 5.64
N SER A 44 12.85 16.73 6.23
CA SER A 44 14.28 17.05 6.29
C SER A 44 15.08 16.31 5.22
N GLU A 45 14.40 15.49 4.41
CA GLU A 45 15.00 14.55 3.45
C GLU A 45 16.03 13.61 4.10
N SER A 46 15.86 13.37 5.40
CA SER A 46 16.79 12.59 6.21
C SER A 46 16.12 11.35 6.79
N ARG A 47 16.93 10.46 7.37
CA ARG A 47 16.43 9.24 8.04
C ARG A 47 15.58 9.52 9.30
N ARG A 48 15.51 10.78 9.73
CA ARG A 48 14.71 11.24 10.87
C ARG A 48 13.25 11.47 10.50
N ASP A 49 12.94 11.64 9.22
CA ASP A 49 11.57 11.85 8.77
C ASP A 49 10.70 10.64 9.14
N ALA A 50 9.44 10.89 9.48
CA ALA A 50 8.52 9.82 9.79
C ALA A 50 8.25 8.98 8.55
N TYR A 51 8.51 7.68 8.63
CA TYR A 51 8.35 6.77 7.50
C TYR A 51 7.85 5.39 7.92
N ILE A 52 7.28 4.66 6.97
CA ILE A 52 6.90 3.26 7.09
C ILE A 52 7.38 2.47 5.87
N ASN A 53 7.85 1.26 6.12
CA ASN A 53 8.22 0.25 5.13
C ASN A 53 7.37 -0.99 5.38
N PHE A 54 7.04 -1.71 4.31
CA PHE A 54 6.28 -2.95 4.39
C PHE A 54 7.11 -4.13 3.88
N ASP A 55 7.20 -5.16 4.70
CA ASP A 55 7.58 -6.51 4.28
C ASP A 55 6.32 -7.27 3.89
N ILE A 56 6.11 -7.40 2.59
CA ILE A 56 4.91 -7.98 2.01
C ILE A 56 4.88 -9.51 2.16
N ALA A 57 6.05 -10.14 2.20
CA ALA A 57 6.19 -11.58 2.30
C ALA A 57 5.83 -12.03 3.72
N ASP A 58 6.38 -11.34 4.72
CA ASP A 58 6.20 -11.68 6.13
C ASP A 58 4.98 -11.01 6.78
N LYS A 59 4.28 -10.13 6.06
CA LYS A 59 3.19 -9.28 6.61
C LYS A 59 3.63 -8.49 7.83
N LYS A 60 4.83 -7.90 7.75
CA LYS A 60 5.42 -7.05 8.80
C LYS A 60 5.62 -5.64 8.30
N PHE A 61 5.64 -4.69 9.22
CA PHE A 61 6.06 -3.32 8.93
C PHE A 61 7.18 -2.91 9.88
N ASN A 62 7.98 -1.96 9.42
CA ASN A 62 8.92 -1.23 10.26
C ASN A 62 8.95 0.23 9.81
N GLY A 63 9.44 1.12 10.66
CA GLY A 63 9.39 2.54 10.36
C GLY A 63 9.93 3.39 11.50
N ASN A 64 9.98 4.69 11.25
CA ASN A 64 10.27 5.71 12.25
C ASN A 64 9.00 6.56 12.43
N GLY A 65 8.53 6.72 13.67
CA GLY A 65 7.44 7.63 14.05
C GLY A 65 7.89 9.06 14.33
N GLY A 66 9.08 9.45 13.85
CA GLY A 66 9.73 10.75 14.09
C GLY A 66 10.68 10.72 15.29
N CYS A 67 10.22 10.26 16.44
CA CYS A 67 11.04 10.16 17.66
C CYS A 67 11.38 8.70 18.04
N ASN A 68 10.52 7.75 17.66
CA ASN A 68 10.62 6.35 18.04
C ASN A 68 10.58 5.44 16.82
N GLN A 69 11.31 4.32 16.88
CA GLN A 69 11.12 3.25 15.90
C GLN A 69 9.77 2.56 16.15
N ILE A 70 9.07 2.25 15.05
CA ILE A 70 7.82 1.50 15.04
C ILE A 70 8.03 0.23 14.23
N ASN A 71 7.45 -0.88 14.68
CA ASN A 71 7.43 -2.14 13.97
C ASN A 71 6.28 -3.01 14.48
N GLY A 72 5.96 -4.05 13.73
CA GLY A 72 4.94 -5.01 14.09
C GLY A 72 4.45 -5.81 12.90
N ASN A 73 3.37 -6.54 13.11
CA ASN A 73 2.68 -7.28 12.07
C ASN A 73 1.53 -6.42 11.52
N TYR A 74 1.02 -6.77 10.34
CA TYR A 74 -0.19 -6.14 9.83
C TYR A 74 -1.08 -7.14 9.08
N THR A 75 -2.37 -6.84 9.05
CA THR A 75 -3.34 -7.54 8.21
C THR A 75 -4.05 -6.56 7.28
N ILE A 76 -4.57 -7.06 6.17
CA ILE A 76 -5.32 -6.26 5.19
C ILE A 76 -6.73 -6.82 5.12
N ASN A 77 -7.72 -5.98 5.44
CA ASN A 77 -9.14 -6.33 5.37
C ASN A 77 -9.82 -5.33 4.44
N ASN A 78 -10.19 -5.79 3.23
CA ASN A 78 -10.69 -4.93 2.17
C ASN A 78 -9.76 -3.71 1.99
N SER A 79 -10.27 -2.49 2.14
CA SER A 79 -9.52 -1.24 1.99
C SER A 79 -8.85 -0.76 3.28
N SER A 80 -8.73 -1.60 4.31
CA SER A 80 -8.15 -1.23 5.61
C SER A 80 -6.90 -2.03 5.94
N ILE A 81 -5.90 -1.35 6.49
CA ILE A 81 -4.70 -1.96 7.05
C ILE A 81 -4.85 -1.95 8.58
N ASN A 82 -4.77 -3.11 9.21
CA ASN A 82 -4.76 -3.23 10.66
C ASN A 82 -3.35 -3.53 11.14
N PHE A 83 -2.81 -2.67 12.00
CA PHE A 83 -1.48 -2.82 12.57
C PHE A 83 -1.56 -3.51 13.94
N MET A 84 -0.74 -4.54 14.10
CA MET A 84 -0.67 -5.37 15.30
C MET A 84 0.73 -5.25 15.89
N LYS A 85 0.82 -5.22 17.23
CA LYS A 85 2.08 -5.23 17.95
C LYS A 85 2.38 -6.61 18.51
#